data_AF-A0A1G4R154-F1
#
_entry.id   AF-A0A1G4R154-F1
#
_cell.length_a   1.000
_cell.length_b   1.000
_cell.length_c   1.000
_cell.angle_alpha   90.00
_cell.angle_beta   90.00
_cell.angle_gamma   90.00
#
_symmetry.space_group_name_H-M   'P 1'
#
loop_
_entity.id
_entity.type
_entity.pdbx_description
1 polymer ?
#
loop_
_entity_poly.entity_id
_entity_poly.type
_entity_poly.pdbx_seq_one_letter_code
_entity_poly.pdbx_strand_id
1 'polypeptide(L)'
;MTELLDPRNDFVFKRIFGSEENKDVLLAMNEPTLKKAMTTLEFLSQDAEARRLYEARQKYLHDEASMIEGAKTEGKIEVAKNMLSMGLDIQLIVKATGLTEEEIHALKPM
;
A
#
# COMPACT_ATOMS: atom_id res chain seq x y z
N MET A 1 0.58 28.81 21.95
CA MET A 1 1.99 28.63 22.36
C MET A 1 2.83 28.81 21.11
N THR A 2 3.55 29.92 20.99
CA THR A 2 4.47 30.16 19.89
C THR A 2 5.74 29.35 20.12
N GLU A 3 5.96 28.30 19.35
CA GLU A 3 7.25 27.61 19.28
C GLU A 3 8.29 28.64 18.79
N LEU A 4 9.20 29.03 19.68
CA LEU A 4 10.30 29.90 19.34
C LEU A 4 11.30 29.06 18.54
N LEU A 5 11.55 29.45 17.29
CA LEU A 5 12.51 28.78 16.41
C LEU A 5 13.89 28.69 17.10
N ASP A 6 14.61 27.58 16.91
CA ASP A 6 15.96 27.38 17.46
C ASP A 6 16.85 28.63 17.19
N PRO A 7 17.57 29.17 18.20
CA PRO A 7 18.39 30.37 18.05
C PRO A 7 19.41 30.31 16.90
N ARG A 8 19.91 29.12 16.54
CA ARG A 8 20.81 28.94 15.39
C ARG A 8 20.07 29.06 14.06
N ASN A 9 18.83 28.58 13.99
CA ASN A 9 17.96 28.78 12.82
C ASN A 9 17.51 30.24 12.69
N ASP A 10 17.21 30.93 13.78
CA ASP A 10 16.82 32.35 13.78
C ASP A 10 17.96 33.26 13.29
N PHE A 11 19.21 32.97 13.66
CA PHE A 11 20.37 33.74 13.21
C PHE A 11 20.65 33.56 11.70
N VAL A 12 20.58 32.33 11.19
CA VAL A 12 20.76 32.05 9.76
C VAL A 12 19.59 32.62 8.95
N PHE A 13 18.37 32.53 9.48
CA PHE A 13 17.18 33.09 8.84
C PHE A 13 17.27 34.62 8.74
N LYS A 14 17.65 35.33 9.81
CA LYS A 14 17.88 36.79 9.78
C LYS A 14 19.04 37.20 8.86
N ARG A 15 20.07 36.36 8.72
CA ARG A 15 21.21 36.63 7.83
C ARG A 15 20.82 36.54 6.34
N ILE A 16 19.97 35.58 5.98
CA ILE A 16 19.54 35.32 4.60
C ILE A 16 18.37 36.23 4.21
N PHE A 17 17.40 36.41 5.10
CA PHE A 17 16.16 37.13 4.81
C PHE A 17 16.09 38.53 5.42
N GLY A 18 16.94 38.87 6.38
CA GLY A 18 16.97 40.18 7.05
C GLY A 18 17.81 41.25 6.34
N SER A 19 18.32 41.00 5.14
CA SER A 19 18.91 42.04 4.29
C SER A 19 17.82 42.94 3.71
N GLU A 20 18.12 44.23 3.53
CA GLU A 20 17.13 45.21 2.99
C GLU A 20 16.55 44.78 1.64
N GLU A 21 17.34 44.10 0.80
CA GLU A 21 16.94 43.58 -0.52
C GLU A 21 15.92 42.42 -0.46
N ASN A 22 15.81 41.72 0.68
CA ASN A 22 14.94 40.55 0.82
C ASN A 22 13.71 40.80 1.70
N LYS A 23 13.50 42.05 2.14
CA LYS A 23 12.33 42.46 2.95
C LYS A 23 11.01 42.14 2.25
N ASP A 24 10.95 42.29 0.93
CA ASP A 24 9.74 42.03 0.14
C ASP A 24 9.39 40.54 0.10
N VAL A 25 10.40 39.66 0.15
CA VAL A 25 10.23 38.21 0.20
C VAL A 25 9.67 37.78 1.56
N LEU A 26 10.17 38.37 2.65
CA LEU A 26 9.60 38.14 4.00
C LEU A 26 8.16 38.64 4.11
N LEU A 27 7.87 39.81 3.52
CA LEU A 27 6.53 40.37 3.49
C LEU A 27 5.57 39.46 2.70
N ALA A 28 6.02 38.96 1.54
CA ALA A 28 5.28 38.00 0.73
C ALA A 28 5.04 36.66 1.46
N MET A 29 5.99 36.13 2.23
CA MET A 29 5.76 34.92 3.04
C MET A 29 4.69 35.10 4.13
N ASN A 30 4.44 36.34 4.55
CA ASN A 30 3.38 36.68 5.49
C ASN A 30 2.03 36.99 4.82
N GLU A 31 1.97 36.98 3.48
CA GLU A 31 0.73 37.17 2.75
C GLU A 31 -0.26 36.03 3.05
N PRO A 32 -1.51 36.34 3.46
CA PRO A 32 -2.54 35.35 3.73
C PRO A 32 -2.79 34.40 2.56
N THR A 33 -2.56 34.87 1.33
CA THR A 33 -2.76 34.11 0.09
C THR A 33 -1.71 33.02 -0.10
N LEU A 34 -0.44 33.31 0.20
CA LEU A 34 0.63 32.32 0.13
C LEU A 34 0.50 31.26 1.22
N LYS A 35 0.14 31.66 2.44
CA LYS A 35 -0.19 30.71 3.52
C LYS A 35 -1.36 29.81 3.16
N LYS A 36 -2.46 30.38 2.62
CA LYS A 36 -3.60 29.60 2.13
C LYS A 36 -3.19 28.62 1.02
N ALA A 37 -2.41 29.06 0.03
CA ALA A 37 -1.93 28.19 -1.04
C ALA A 37 -1.08 27.03 -0.50
N MET A 38 -0.21 27.29 0.49
CA MET A 38 0.65 26.28 1.10
C MET A 38 -0.17 25.27 1.93
N THR A 39 -1.13 25.72 2.74
CA THR A 39 -2.05 24.84 3.47
C THR A 39 -2.93 24.01 2.52
N THR A 40 -3.41 24.60 1.42
CA THR A 40 -4.16 23.87 0.40
C THR A 40 -3.29 22.84 -0.32
N LEU A 41 -2.04 23.17 -0.64
CA LEU A 41 -1.08 22.22 -1.22
C LEU A 41 -0.76 21.07 -0.28
N GLU A 42 -0.57 21.35 1.01
CA GLU A 42 -0.32 20.33 2.05
C GLU A 42 -1.54 19.41 2.22
N PHE A 43 -2.75 19.96 2.22
CA PHE A 43 -3.99 19.17 2.26
C PHE A 43 -4.15 18.30 1.00
N LEU A 44 -3.87 18.85 -0.20
CA LEU A 44 -3.92 18.11 -1.46
C LEU A 44 -2.80 17.06 -1.57
N SER A 45 -1.62 17.33 -1.01
CA SER A 45 -0.52 16.35 -0.97
C SER A 45 -0.83 15.22 0.00
N GLN A 46 -1.48 15.52 1.13
CA GLN A 46 -2.00 14.51 2.05
C GLN A 46 -3.07 13.64 1.39
N ASP A 47 -3.90 14.18 0.49
CA ASP A 47 -4.85 13.36 -0.28
C ASP A 47 -4.13 12.38 -1.23
N ALA A 48 -3.10 12.83 -1.95
CA ALA A 48 -2.34 11.97 -2.86
C ALA A 48 -1.49 10.92 -2.11
N GLU A 49 -0.83 11.29 -1.02
CA GLU A 49 -0.08 10.35 -0.18
C GLU A 49 -1.00 9.39 0.58
N ALA A 50 -2.13 9.86 1.11
CA ALA A 50 -3.11 9.01 1.77
C ALA A 50 -3.73 8.00 0.80
N ARG A 51 -4.05 8.41 -0.44
CA ARG A 51 -4.48 7.49 -1.50
C ARG A 51 -3.42 6.45 -1.82
N ARG A 52 -2.16 6.85 -2.02
CA ARG A 52 -1.05 5.91 -2.25
C ARG A 52 -0.88 4.93 -1.08
N LEU A 53 -0.95 5.40 0.15
CA LEU A 53 -0.81 4.57 1.35
C LEU A 53 -1.98 3.59 1.49
N TYR A 54 -3.20 4.03 1.16
CA TYR A 54 -4.39 3.18 1.12
C TYR A 54 -4.27 2.10 0.03
N GLU A 55 -3.90 2.49 -1.18
CA GLU A 55 -3.67 1.56 -2.31
C GLU A 55 -2.57 0.55 -1.99
N ALA A 56 -1.45 1.01 -1.43
CA ALA A 56 -0.35 0.13 -1.01
C ALA A 56 -0.79 -0.87 0.06
N ARG A 57 -1.60 -0.42 1.03
CA ARG A 57 -2.17 -1.30 2.06
C ARG A 57 -3.15 -2.31 1.48
N GLN A 58 -4.05 -1.89 0.60
CA GLN A 58 -4.99 -2.79 -0.08
C GLN A 58 -4.26 -3.84 -0.89
N LYS A 59 -3.23 -3.43 -1.64
CA LYS A 59 -2.38 -4.35 -2.41
C LYS A 59 -1.70 -5.38 -1.49
N TYR A 60 -1.08 -4.94 -0.39
CA TYR A 60 -0.45 -5.85 0.57
C TYR A 60 -1.43 -6.89 1.11
N LEU A 61 -2.62 -6.47 1.54
CA LEU A 61 -3.65 -7.37 2.07
C LEU A 61 -4.13 -8.37 1.00
N HIS A 62 -4.27 -7.92 -0.24
CA HIS A 62 -4.66 -8.78 -1.36
C HIS A 62 -3.58 -9.80 -1.71
N ASP A 63 -2.30 -9.38 -1.74
CA ASP A 63 -1.16 -10.26 -2.00
C ASP A 63 -1.04 -11.31 -0.89
N GLU A 64 -1.20 -10.92 0.39
CA GLU A 64 -1.21 -11.84 1.53
C GLU A 64 -2.35 -12.87 1.44
N ALA A 65 -3.57 -12.42 1.12
CA ALA A 65 -4.71 -13.31 0.93
C ALA A 65 -4.48 -14.28 -0.25
N SER A 66 -3.95 -13.78 -1.36
CA SER A 66 -3.65 -14.59 -2.55
C SER A 66 -2.58 -15.65 -2.27
N MET A 67 -1.54 -15.33 -1.49
CA MET A 67 -0.52 -16.31 -1.10
C MET A 67 -1.11 -17.45 -0.27
N ILE A 68 -1.97 -17.12 0.71
CA ILE A 68 -2.60 -18.12 1.58
C ILE A 68 -3.55 -19.01 0.78
N GLU A 69 -4.34 -18.43 -0.12
CA GLU A 69 -5.26 -19.17 -0.98
C GLU A 69 -4.51 -20.06 -1.98
N GLY A 70 -3.44 -19.53 -2.60
CA GLY A 70 -2.53 -20.27 -3.46
C GLY A 70 -1.94 -21.49 -2.76
N ALA A 71 -1.38 -21.32 -1.55
CA ALA A 71 -0.82 -22.43 -0.78
C ALA A 71 -1.87 -23.51 -0.44
N LYS A 72 -3.11 -23.11 -0.12
CA LYS A 72 -4.20 -24.07 0.15
C LYS A 72 -4.64 -24.82 -1.11
N THR A 73 -4.75 -24.13 -2.24
CA THR A 73 -5.16 -24.74 -3.51
C THR A 73 -4.09 -25.69 -4.04
N GLU A 74 -2.82 -25.31 -3.99
CA GLU A 74 -1.69 -26.19 -4.33
C GLU A 74 -1.69 -27.48 -3.48
N GLY A 75 -1.87 -27.35 -2.16
CA GLY A 75 -1.95 -28.50 -1.27
C GLY A 75 -3.12 -29.44 -1.59
N LYS A 76 -4.31 -28.88 -1.93
CA LYS A 76 -5.45 -29.68 -2.37
C LYS A 76 -5.17 -30.44 -3.67
N ILE A 77 -4.53 -29.77 -4.63
CA ILE A 77 -4.16 -30.36 -5.93
C ILE A 77 -3.15 -31.50 -5.74
N GLU A 78 -2.14 -31.31 -4.90
CA GLU A 78 -1.14 -32.35 -4.61
C GLU A 78 -1.78 -33.58 -3.96
N VAL A 79 -2.65 -33.37 -2.96
CA VAL A 79 -3.40 -34.46 -2.33
C VAL A 79 -4.28 -35.19 -3.35
N ALA A 80 -4.99 -34.46 -4.22
CA ALA A 80 -5.82 -35.05 -5.27
C ALA A 80 -5.00 -35.90 -6.26
N LYS A 81 -3.83 -35.42 -6.71
CA LYS A 81 -2.91 -36.19 -7.57
C LYS A 81 -2.45 -37.48 -6.89
N ASN A 82 -2.09 -37.39 -5.62
CA ASN A 82 -1.67 -38.57 -4.85
C ASN A 82 -2.81 -39.59 -4.72
N MET A 83 -4.03 -39.13 -4.43
CA MET A 83 -5.22 -39.99 -4.36
C MET A 83 -5.55 -40.67 -5.71
N LEU A 84 -5.42 -39.94 -6.82
CA LEU A 84 -5.59 -40.51 -8.16
C LEU A 84 -4.56 -41.59 -8.44
N SER A 85 -3.30 -41.38 -8.05
CA SER A 85 -2.23 -42.38 -8.23
C SER A 85 -2.45 -43.65 -7.41
N MET A 86 -3.18 -43.55 -6.29
CA MET A 86 -3.60 -44.68 -5.46
C MET A 86 -4.84 -45.41 -6.00
N GLY A 87 -5.44 -44.95 -7.12
CA GLY A 87 -6.62 -45.56 -7.72
C GLY A 87 -7.91 -45.31 -6.94
N LEU A 88 -7.98 -44.25 -6.13
CA LEU A 88 -9.20 -43.88 -5.41
C LEU A 88 -10.27 -43.35 -6.37
N ASP A 89 -11.53 -43.59 -6.01
CA ASP A 89 -12.67 -43.15 -6.80
C ASP A 89 -12.80 -41.62 -6.84
N ILE A 90 -13.16 -41.09 -8.01
CA ILE A 90 -13.21 -39.64 -8.26
C ILE A 90 -14.22 -38.95 -7.32
N GLN A 91 -15.37 -39.57 -7.04
CA GLN A 91 -16.37 -38.99 -6.14
C GLN A 91 -15.85 -38.87 -4.71
N LEU A 92 -14.99 -39.79 -4.28
CA LEU A 92 -14.37 -39.72 -2.96
C LEU A 92 -13.32 -38.60 -2.89
N ILE A 93 -12.55 -38.41 -3.97
CA ILE A 93 -11.55 -37.33 -4.05
C ILE A 93 -12.21 -35.96 -4.04
N VAL A 94 -13.32 -35.78 -4.77
CA VAL A 94 -14.16 -34.57 -4.74
C VAL A 94 -14.57 -34.24 -3.30
N LYS A 95 -15.14 -35.22 -2.60
CA LYS A 95 -15.60 -35.04 -1.20
C LYS A 95 -14.47 -34.74 -0.22
N ALA A 96 -13.30 -35.36 -0.40
CA ALA A 96 -12.17 -35.21 0.52
C ALA A 96 -11.40 -33.90 0.32
N THR A 97 -11.24 -33.45 -0.93
CA THR A 97 -10.41 -32.28 -1.28
C THR A 97 -11.25 -31.00 -1.44
N GLY A 98 -12.55 -31.14 -1.70
CA GLY A 98 -13.44 -30.06 -2.05
C GLY A 98 -13.17 -29.45 -3.42
N LEU A 99 -12.43 -30.17 -4.29
CA LEU A 99 -12.27 -29.83 -5.71
C LEU A 99 -13.47 -30.36 -6.50
N THR A 100 -13.75 -29.71 -7.61
CA THR A 100 -14.77 -30.13 -8.59
C THR A 100 -14.30 -31.36 -9.38
N GLU A 101 -15.25 -32.09 -9.97
CA GLU A 101 -14.94 -33.22 -10.85
C GLU A 101 -14.08 -32.77 -12.04
N GLU A 102 -14.38 -31.61 -12.60
CA GLU A 102 -13.66 -31.01 -13.73
C GLU A 102 -12.19 -30.75 -13.38
N GLU A 103 -11.92 -30.17 -12.21
CA GLU A 103 -10.56 -29.95 -11.71
C GLU A 103 -9.81 -31.27 -11.55
N ILE A 104 -10.43 -32.30 -10.98
CA ILE A 104 -9.80 -33.61 -10.78
C ILE A 104 -9.55 -34.31 -12.13
N HIS A 105 -10.46 -34.19 -13.09
CA HIS A 105 -10.26 -34.72 -14.44
C HIS A 105 -9.11 -34.04 -15.17
N ALA A 106 -8.93 -32.72 -15.00
CA ALA A 106 -7.81 -31.98 -15.56
C ALA A 106 -6.44 -32.39 -14.95
N LEU A 107 -6.44 -32.97 -13.75
CA LEU A 107 -5.22 -33.49 -13.10
C LEU A 107 -4.82 -34.89 -13.58
N LYS A 108 -5.70 -35.59 -14.31
CA LYS A 108 -5.41 -36.93 -14.81
C LYS A 108 -4.40 -36.81 -15.97
N PRO A 109 -3.19 -37.38 -15.86
CA PRO A 109 -2.30 -37.44 -17.01
C PRO A 109 -2.97 -38.26 -18.12
N MET A 110 -2.92 -37.75 -19.36
CA MET A 110 -3.38 -38.44 -20.57
C MET A 110 -2.66 -39.76 -20.79
#